data_AF-A0A5Q4T5Y5-F1
#
_entry.id   AF-A0A5Q4T5Y5-F1
#
_cell.length_a   1.000
_cell.length_b   1.000
_cell.length_c   1.000
_cell.angle_alpha   90.00
_cell.angle_beta   90.00
_cell.angle_gamma   90.00
#
_symmetry.space_group_name_H-M   'P 1'
#
loop_
_entity.id
_entity.type
_entity.pdbx_description
1 polymer ?
#
loop_
_entity_poly.entity_id
_entity_poly.type
_entity_poly.pdbx_seq_one_letter_code
_entity_poly.pdbx_strand_id
1 'polypeptide(L)' 'MHCADEFVDEAPDFLGECPLFRENLERIVAETEPVRRVAEHWSAIEDRLTTIEEAARRVGARGGGVLIW' A
#
# COMPACT_ATOMS: atom_id res chain seq x y z
N MET A 1 -1.44 -18.50 23.12
CA MET A 1 -2.12 -18.68 21.82
C MET A 1 -3.06 -17.49 21.63
N HIS A 2 -2.50 -16.33 21.27
CA HIS A 2 -3.24 -15.06 21.16
C HIS A 2 -2.42 -14.06 20.31
N CYS A 3 -2.04 -14.44 19.09
CA CYS A 3 -1.29 -13.58 18.14
C CYS A 3 -1.87 -13.60 16.72
N ALA A 4 -2.99 -14.31 16.49
CA ALA A 4 -3.56 -14.45 15.14
C ALA A 4 -4.69 -13.47 14.83
N ASP A 5 -5.19 -12.73 15.83
CA ASP A 5 -6.31 -11.79 15.66
C ASP A 5 -5.88 -10.42 15.13
N GLU A 6 -4.64 -9.97 15.42
CA GLU A 6 -4.15 -8.64 14.98
C GLU A 6 -4.01 -8.49 13.46
N PHE A 7 -3.89 -9.60 12.71
CA PHE A 7 -3.67 -9.59 11.26
C PHE A 7 -4.95 -9.75 10.43
N VAL A 8 -6.10 -9.99 11.08
CA VAL A 8 -7.35 -10.34 10.36
C VAL A 8 -7.97 -9.10 9.68
N ASP A 9 -7.67 -7.91 10.19
CA ASP A 9 -8.24 -6.64 9.71
C ASP A 9 -7.23 -5.71 8.98
N GLU A 10 -5.95 -6.07 8.90
CA GLU A 10 -4.92 -5.21 8.29
C GLU A 10 -5.14 -4.94 6.79
N ALA A 11 -5.63 -5.92 6.03
CA ALA A 11 -5.87 -5.74 4.60
C ALA A 11 -7.10 -4.86 4.30
N PRO A 12 -8.26 -5.04 4.96
CA PRO A 12 -9.36 -4.08 4.91
C PRO A 12 -8.96 -2.65 5.32
N ASP A 13 -8.22 -2.49 6.41
CA ASP A 13 -7.79 -1.18 6.91
C ASP A 13 -6.83 -0.50 5.92
N PHE A 14 -5.84 -1.24 5.41
CA PHE A 14 -4.93 -0.75 4.37
C PHE A 14 -5.68 -0.31 3.10
N LEU A 15 -6.70 -1.07 2.66
CA LEU A 15 -7.53 -0.69 1.51
C LEU A 15 -8.34 0.59 1.78
N GLY A 16 -8.74 0.83 3.03
CA GLY A 16 -9.38 2.07 3.47
C GLY A 16 -8.43 3.29 3.41
N GLU A 17 -7.13 3.07 3.60
CA GLU A 17 -6.11 4.13 3.55
C GLU A 17 -5.59 4.42 2.12
N CYS A 18 -5.72 3.47 1.19
CA CYS A 18 -5.27 3.63 -0.20
C CYS A 18 -5.76 4.90 -0.93
N PRO A 19 -7.01 5.37 -0.76
CA PRO A 19 -7.45 6.65 -1.29
C PRO A 19 -6.62 7.83 -0.78
N LEU A 20 -6.25 7.85 0.51
CA LEU A 20 -5.43 8.91 1.10
C LEU A 20 -4.02 8.93 0.48
N PHE A 21 -3.43 7.76 0.23
CA PHE A 21 -2.15 7.65 -0.47
C PHE A 21 -2.24 8.20 -1.89
N ARG A 22 -3.31 7.90 -2.63
CA ARG A 22 -3.51 8.42 -3.99
C ARG A 22 -3.68 9.94 -4.02
N GLU A 23 -4.47 10.50 -3.10
CA GLU A 23 -4.68 11.94 -3.00
C GLU A 23 -3.40 12.71 -2.63
N ASN A 24 -2.48 12.06 -1.90
CA ASN A 24 -1.26 12.68 -1.39
C ASN A 24 0.02 12.26 -2.14
N LEU A 25 -0.12 11.54 -3.26
CA LEU A 25 1.01 10.90 -3.93
C LEU A 25 2.09 11.91 -4.37
N GLU A 26 1.69 13.14 -4.74
CA GLU A 26 2.62 14.19 -5.20
C GLU A 26 3.51 14.68 -4.07
N ARG A 27 2.89 14.88 -2.90
CA ARG A 27 3.56 15.28 -1.68
C ARG A 27 4.52 14.20 -1.20
N ILE A 28 4.10 12.93 -1.24
CA ILE A 28 4.94 11.79 -0.86
C ILE A 28 6.16 11.71 -1.78
N VAL A 29 5.98 11.82 -3.10
CA VAL A 29 7.08 11.78 -4.07
C VAL A 29 8.05 12.96 -3.86
N ALA A 30 7.54 14.14 -3.53
CA ALA A 30 8.36 15.33 -3.29
C ALA A 30 9.16 15.28 -1.97
N GLU A 31 8.61 14.64 -0.94
CA GLU A 31 9.23 14.51 0.39
C GLU A 31 10.17 13.29 0.51
N THR A 32 10.13 12.37 -0.44
CA THR A 32 10.99 11.17 -0.45
C THR A 32 12.25 11.43 -1.27
N GLU A 33 13.44 11.27 -0.66
CA GLU A 33 14.73 11.48 -1.32
C GLU A 33 14.81 10.67 -2.64
N PRO A 34 14.86 11.32 -3.81
CA PRO A 34 14.70 10.60 -5.07
C PRO A 34 15.99 9.86 -5.45
N VAL A 35 15.91 8.54 -5.61
CA VAL A 35 16.98 7.75 -6.28
C VAL A 35 16.92 7.93 -7.82
N ARG A 36 15.84 8.54 -8.35
CA ARG A 36 15.54 8.77 -9.78
C ARG A 36 14.87 10.14 -10.00
N ARG A 37 14.57 10.52 -11.26
CA ARG A 37 13.78 11.73 -11.56
C ARG A 37 12.37 11.63 -10.97
N VAL A 38 11.81 12.74 -10.49
CA VAL A 38 10.49 12.83 -9.83
C VAL A 38 9.37 12.09 -10.58
N ALA A 39 9.27 12.24 -11.90
CA ALA A 39 8.26 11.55 -12.71
C ALA A 39 8.43 10.02 -12.75
N GLU A 40 9.68 9.54 -12.78
CA GLU A 40 9.98 8.11 -12.72
C GLU A 40 9.73 7.55 -11.31
N HIS A 41 9.96 8.37 -10.28
CA HIS A 41 9.67 8.01 -8.89
C HIS A 41 8.17 7.93 -8.63
N TRP A 42 7.39 8.89 -9.14
CA TRP A 42 5.93 8.86 -9.15
C TRP A 42 5.39 7.57 -9.76
N SER A 43 5.79 7.27 -11.01
CA SER A 43 5.31 6.09 -11.73
C SER A 43 5.64 4.80 -10.98
N ALA A 44 6.84 4.72 -10.37
CA ALA A 44 7.26 3.55 -9.61
C ALA A 44 6.45 3.36 -8.32
N ILE A 45 6.07 4.44 -7.64
CA ILE A 45 5.23 4.36 -6.43
C ILE A 45 3.80 3.99 -6.83
N GLU A 46 3.26 4.55 -7.91
CA GLU A 46 1.92 4.23 -8.41
C GLU A 46 1.77 2.76 -8.81
N ASP A 47 2.74 2.21 -9.54
CA ASP A 47 2.78 0.79 -9.93
C ASP A 47 2.85 -0.13 -8.70
N ARG A 48 3.67 0.25 -7.71
CA ARG A 48 3.82 -0.51 -6.48
C ARG A 48 2.55 -0.48 -5.63
N LEU A 49 1.91 0.68 -5.51
CA LEU A 49 0.63 0.83 -4.80
C LEU A 49 -0.46 -0.02 -5.47
N THR A 50 -0.55 0.01 -6.80
CA THR A 50 -1.50 -0.82 -7.57
C THR A 50 -1.29 -2.31 -7.30
N THR A 51 -0.04 -2.77 -7.29
CA THR A 51 0.31 -4.16 -7.03
C THR A 51 -0.10 -4.60 -5.62
N ILE A 52 0.18 -3.76 -4.61
CA ILE A 52 -0.14 -4.05 -3.21
C ILE A 52 -1.66 -4.05 -3.00
N GLU A 53 -2.40 -3.11 -3.61
CA GLU A 53 -3.86 -3.09 -3.54
C GLU A 53 -4.51 -4.33 -4.15
N GLU A 54 -4.03 -4.78 -5.31
CA GLU A 54 -4.52 -6.00 -5.92
C GLU A 54 -4.25 -7.22 -5.05
N ALA A 55 -3.07 -7.29 -4.42
CA ALA A 55 -2.75 -8.32 -3.46
C ALA A 55 -3.72 -8.26 -2.27
N ALA A 56 -3.87 -7.08 -1.65
CA ALA A 56 -4.75 -6.87 -0.50
C ALA A 56 -6.20 -7.25 -0.79
N ARG A 57 -6.75 -6.89 -1.95
CA ARG A 57 -8.11 -7.33 -2.37
C ARG A 57 -8.22 -8.85 -2.46
N ARG A 58 -7.17 -9.53 -2.94
CA ARG A 58 -7.16 -11.01 -3.06
C ARG A 58 -7.05 -11.71 -1.70
N VAL A 59 -6.36 -11.13 -0.73
CA VAL A 59 -6.19 -11.74 0.61
C VAL A 59 -7.31 -11.35 1.58
N GLY A 60 -7.83 -10.13 1.51
CA GLY A 60 -8.96 -9.65 2.30
C GLY A 60 -10.24 -10.47 2.05
N ALA A 61 -10.47 -10.93 0.81
CA ALA A 61 -11.55 -11.87 0.50
C ALA A 61 -11.44 -13.24 1.21
N ARG A 62 -10.29 -13.52 1.85
CA ARG A 62 -9.97 -14.77 2.56
C ARG A 62 -9.61 -14.55 4.04
N GLY A 63 -9.72 -13.32 4.55
CA GLY A 63 -9.40 -12.97 5.94
C GLY A 63 -7.90 -13.02 6.26
N GLY A 64 -7.02 -12.64 5.32
CA GLY A 64 -5.58 -12.58 5.54
C GLY A 64 -4.97 -11.22 5.18
N GLY A 65 -3.72 -10.99 5.62
CA GLY A 65 -2.95 -9.74 5.41
C GLY A 65 -1.95 -9.78 4.23
N VAL A 66 -1.29 -8.64 3.99
CA VAL A 66 -0.22 -8.48 2.97
C VAL A 66 1.09 -8.08 3.64
N LEU A 67 2.13 -8.89 3.49
CA LEU A 67 3.50 -8.53 3.88
C LEU A 67 4.18 -7.75 2.76
N ILE A 68 4.61 -6.52 3.05
CA ILE A 68 5.37 -5.65 2.15
C ILE A 68 6.83 -5.64 2.62
N TRP A 69 7.76 -6.03 1.75
CA TRP A 69 9.21 -6.03 2.00
C TRP A 69 9.95 -5.24 0.91
#